data_AF-A0A415DHX1-F1
#
_entry.id   AF-A0A415DHX1-F1
#
_cell.length_a   1.000
_cell.length_b   1.000
_cell.length_c   1.000
_cell.angle_alpha   90.00
_cell.angle_beta   90.00
_cell.angle_gamma   90.00
#
_symmetry.space_group_name_H-M   'P 1'
#
loop_
_entity.id
_entity.type
_entity.pdbx_description
1 polymer ?
#
loop_
_entity_poly.entity_id
_entity_poly.type
_entity_poly.pdbx_seq_one_letter_code
_entity_poly.pdbx_strand_id
1 'polypeptide(L)' 'MNINEVVVGLRYRVSGDLANGRYADGTPRISHDDVVRVIKRITDTRMILECGREFIINDNLKIEKF' A
#
# COMPACT_ATOMS: atom_id res chain seq x y z
N MET A 1 4.37 10.29 6.53
CA MET A 1 5.50 9.64 7.24
C MET A 1 6.38 8.93 6.24
N ASN A 2 7.67 8.73 6.55
CA ASN A 2 8.54 7.92 5.70
C ASN A 2 8.22 6.43 5.93
N ILE A 3 8.33 5.59 4.90
CA ILE A 3 8.07 4.15 5.02
C ILE A 3 9.00 3.46 6.01
N ASN A 4 10.22 3.99 6.20
CA ASN A 4 11.19 3.48 7.17
C ASN A 4 10.78 3.74 8.63
N GLU A 5 9.81 4.63 8.87
CA GLU A 5 9.28 4.94 10.20
C GLU A 5 8.04 4.10 10.56
N VAL A 6 7.55 3.31 9.60
CA VAL A 6 6.36 2.49 9.77
C VAL A 6 6.68 1.25 10.58
N VAL A 7 5.85 0.98 11.58
CA VAL A 7 5.95 -0.23 12.40
C VAL A 7 4.94 -1.26 11.90
N VAL A 8 5.44 -2.39 11.42
CA VAL A 8 4.61 -3.54 11.02
C VAL A 8 3.78 -4.03 12.21
N GLY A 9 2.51 -4.33 11.98
CA GLY A 9 1.55 -4.74 13.00
C GLY A 9 0.72 -3.60 13.59
N LEU A 10 1.03 -2.33 13.27
CA LEU A 10 0.20 -1.18 13.67
C LEU A 10 -0.73 -0.72 12.55
N ARG A 11 -1.78 0.01 12.96
CA ARG A 11 -2.80 0.59 12.08
C ARG A 11 -2.39 2.01 11.65
N TYR A 12 -2.52 2.27 10.35
CA TYR A 12 -2.23 3.56 9.73
C TYR A 12 -3.32 3.91 8.72
N ARG A 13 -3.46 5.20 8.41
CA ARG A 13 -4.11 5.63 7.17
C ARG A 13 -3.08 5.54 6.04
N VAL A 14 -3.45 4.86 4.97
CA VAL A 14 -2.63 4.65 3.79
C VAL A 14 -3.42 5.06 2.57
N SER A 15 -2.89 6.01 1.81
CA SER A 15 -3.43 6.46 0.53
C SER A 15 -2.35 6.31 -0.53
N GLY A 16 -2.73 5.89 -1.74
CA GLY A 16 -1.77 5.69 -2.81
C GLY A 16 -2.25 4.75 -3.88
N ASP A 17 -1.33 4.43 -4.78
CA ASP A 17 -1.56 3.47 -5.85
C ASP A 17 -1.47 2.06 -5.31
N LEU A 18 -2.39 1.19 -5.71
CA LEU A 18 -2.35 -0.24 -5.41
C LEU A 18 -2.46 -1.09 -6.67
N ALA A 19 -1.84 -2.27 -6.65
CA ALA A 19 -2.04 -3.26 -7.70
C ALA A 19 -3.38 -3.97 -7.50
N ASN A 20 -4.28 -3.83 -8.47
CA ASN A 20 -5.63 -4.37 -8.45
C ASN A 20 -5.85 -5.36 -9.60
N GLY A 21 -5.03 -6.42 -9.60
CA GLY A 21 -5.02 -7.43 -10.65
C GLY A 21 -4.32 -6.98 -11.93
N ARG A 22 -4.69 -7.61 -13.05
CA ARG A 22 -4.12 -7.37 -14.39
C ARG A 22 -5.24 -7.33 -15.43
N TYR A 23 -5.02 -6.57 -16.49
CA TYR A 23 -5.83 -6.63 -17.70
C TYR A 23 -5.58 -7.95 -18.46
N ALA A 24 -6.42 -8.26 -19.45
CA ALA A 24 -6.33 -9.49 -20.23
C ALA A 24 -5.01 -9.63 -21.01
N ASP A 25 -4.36 -8.51 -21.33
CA ASP A 25 -3.04 -8.44 -21.96
C ASP A 25 -1.87 -8.61 -20.96
N GLY A 26 -2.17 -8.80 -19.67
CA GLY A 26 -1.19 -8.93 -18.59
C GLY A 26 -0.71 -7.62 -17.99
N THR A 27 -1.12 -6.46 -18.53
CA THR A 27 -0.76 -5.14 -17.99
C THR A 27 -1.30 -5.01 -16.56
N PRO A 28 -0.48 -4.60 -15.56
CA PRO A 28 -0.96 -4.37 -14.21
C PRO A 28 -2.06 -3.32 -14.18
N ARG A 29 -3.18 -3.63 -13.53
CA ARG A 29 -4.21 -2.64 -13.27
C ARG A 29 -3.86 -1.90 -11.99
N ILE A 30 -3.64 -0.60 -12.12
CA ILE A 30 -3.35 0.28 -10.99
C ILE A 30 -4.62 1.06 -10.65
N SER A 31 -4.97 1.10 -9.37
CA SER A 31 -6.04 1.94 -8.85
C SER A 31 -5.53 2.74 -7.66
N HIS A 32 -6.08 3.93 -7.44
CA HIS A 32 -5.79 4.74 -6.27
C HIS A 32 -6.84 4.50 -5.19
N ASP A 33 -6.43 4.35 -3.94
CA ASP A 33 -7.31 4.07 -2.79
C ASP A 33 -6.81 4.80 -1.54
N ASP A 34 -7.67 4.93 -0.54
CA ASP A 34 -7.39 5.56 0.76
C ASP A 34 -8.11 4.78 1.87
N VAL A 35 -7.32 4.12 2.72
CA VAL A 35 -7.83 3.16 3.71
C VAL A 35 -7.11 3.28 5.04
N VAL A 36 -7.79 2.94 6.13
CA VAL A 36 -7.20 2.79 7.46
C VAL A 36 -7.11 1.30 7.82
N ARG A 37 -5.90 0.73 7.86
CA ARG A 37 -5.69 -0.71 8.07
C ARG A 37 -4.35 -1.02 8.74
N VAL A 38 -4.21 -2.24 9.23
CA VAL A 38 -2.94 -2.75 9.78
C VAL A 38 -1.97 -3.05 8.65
N ILE A 39 -0.72 -2.62 8.79
CA ILE A 39 0.36 -2.94 7.86
C ILE A 39 0.93 -4.30 8.25
N LYS A 40 0.86 -5.27 7.33
CA LYS A 40 1.27 -6.66 7.56
C LYS A 40 2.71 -6.93 7.16
N ARG A 41 3.17 -6.32 6.07
CA ARG A 41 4.53 -6.50 5.54
C ARG A 41 4.91 -5.33 4.66
N ILE A 42 6.19 -4.99 4.65
CA ILE A 42 6.79 -4.03 3.72
C ILE A 42 7.89 -4.77 2.95
N THR A 43 7.97 -4.53 1.65
CA THR A 43 9.07 -4.94 0.77
C THR A 43 9.68 -3.71 0.13
N ASP A 44 10.71 -3.88 -0.70
CA ASP A 44 11.37 -2.75 -1.37
C ASP A 44 10.43 -1.95 -2.30
N THR A 45 9.37 -2.59 -2.79
CA THR A 45 8.44 -1.98 -3.78
C THR A 45 6.99 -1.95 -3.35
N ARG A 46 6.62 -2.66 -2.27
CA ARG A 46 5.22 -2.84 -1.86
C ARG A 46 5.01 -2.68 -0.36
N MET A 47 3.90 -2.05 -0.01
CA MET A 47 3.31 -2.09 1.33
C MET A 47 2.08 -2.99 1.30
N ILE A 48 2.10 -4.07 2.08
CA ILE A 48 1.05 -5.08 2.11
C ILE A 48 0.25 -4.91 3.40
N LEU A 49 -1.05 -4.67 3.25
CA LEU A 49 -1.98 -4.53 4.37
C LEU A 49 -2.48 -5.91 4.84
N GLU A 50 -3.05 -5.97 6.05
CA GLU A 50 -3.62 -7.20 6.61
C GLU A 50 -4.65 -7.87 5.69
N CYS A 51 -5.37 -7.07 4.90
CA CYS A 51 -6.40 -7.51 3.96
C CYS A 51 -5.86 -7.97 2.60
N GLY A 52 -4.53 -7.99 2.42
CA GLY A 52 -3.88 -8.40 1.17
C GLY A 52 -3.81 -7.31 0.11
N ARG A 53 -4.34 -6.09 0.35
CA ARG A 53 -4.09 -4.94 -0.54
C ARG A 53 -2.59 -4.61 -0.57
N GLU A 54 -2.07 -4.40 -1.77
CA GLU A 54 -0.66 -4.12 -2.02
C GLU A 54 -0.47 -2.74 -2.64
N PHE A 55 -0.13 -1.77 -1.79
CA PHE A 55 0.20 -0.42 -2.22
C PHE A 55 1.61 -0.39 -2.82
N ILE A 56 1.78 0.39 -3.89
CA ILE A 56 3.07 0.60 -4.55
C ILE A 56 3.85 1.65 -3.76
N ILE A 57 5.13 1.40 -3.52
CA ILE A 57 6.03 2.40 -2.94
C ILE A 57 6.51 3.30 -4.08
N ASN A 58 5.85 4.44 -4.22
CA ASN A 58 6.15 5.49 -5.20
C ASN A 58 5.77 6.87 -4.64
N ASP A 59 5.87 7.92 -5.45
CA ASP A 59 5.59 9.31 -5.05
C ASP A 59 4.13 9.56 -4.65
N ASN A 60 3.20 8.66 -5.01
CA ASN A 60 1.80 8.77 -4.64
C ASN A 60 1.48 8.15 -3.27
N LEU A 61 2.42 7.42 -2.66
CA LEU A 61 2.20 6.76 -1.37
C LEU A 61 2.24 7.77 -0.21
N LYS A 62 1.14 7.86 0.52
CA LYS A 62 0.98 8.68 1.71
C LYS A 62 0.59 7.80 2.90
N ILE A 63 1.27 8.02 4.03
CA ILE A 63 1.07 7.26 5.26
C ILE A 63 0.95 8.24 6.42
N GLU A 64 -0.12 8.11 7.21
CA GLU A 64 -0.42 8.95 8.37
C GLU A 64 -0.74 8.08 9.59
N LYS A 65 -0.37 8.56 10.79
CA LYS A 65 -0.81 7.94 12.04
C LYS A 65 -2.32 8.10 12.19
N PHE A 66 -2.96 7.03 12.64
CA PHE A 66 -4.36 7.01 13.03
C PHE A 66 -4.47 6.94 14.55
#